data_AF-A0AAF0C3T9-F1
#
_entry.id   AF-A0AAF0C3T9-F1
#
_cell.length_a   1.000
_cell.length_b   1.000
_cell.length_c   1.000
_cell.angle_alpha   90.00
_cell.angle_beta   90.00
_cell.angle_gamma   90.00
#
_symmetry.space_group_name_H-M   'P 1'
#
loop_
_entity.id
_entity.type
_entity.pdbx_description
1 polymer ?
#
loop_
_entity_poly.entity_id
_entity_poly.type
_entity_poly.pdbx_seq_one_letter_code
_entity_poly.pdbx_strand_id
1 'polypeptide(L)'
;MKYLKCVLPALALLTASPSFADVVYIGGVKHIVTDYSYSSDTRRTADIELVGDAGQELTFDITAIVSGLGRIKPDIICDYSAGSVICYTGDDPDINDFVYDVRITATCIADDGSKVAIGVDRDDENLYTSQPISDFRKEVTLTIDNTLVTGGKCDNLNIDIQGNLDVIEDVDLEVLVYEQF
;
A
#
# COMPACT_ATOMS: atom_id res chain seq x y z
N MET A 1 -35.25 59.50 -2.84
CA MET A 1 -35.92 58.26 -3.28
C MET A 1 -34.82 57.31 -3.76
N LYS A 2 -34.43 56.32 -2.95
CA LYS A 2 -34.65 54.85 -3.17
C LYS A 2 -34.37 54.47 -4.63
N TYR A 3 -33.40 53.62 -4.99
CA TYR A 3 -33.21 52.24 -4.53
C TYR A 3 -31.75 51.73 -4.60
N LEU A 4 -31.38 51.09 -3.51
CA LEU A 4 -30.49 49.94 -3.29
C LEU A 4 -30.22 49.04 -4.53
N LYS A 5 -28.95 48.78 -4.85
CA LYS A 5 -28.49 47.54 -5.50
C LYS A 5 -27.23 47.03 -4.78
N CYS A 6 -27.46 46.14 -3.82
CA CYS A 6 -26.49 45.15 -3.35
C CYS A 6 -26.50 43.97 -4.33
N VAL A 7 -25.34 43.51 -4.82
CA VAL A 7 -25.03 42.07 -4.98
C VAL A 7 -23.51 41.89 -4.82
N LEU A 8 -23.16 40.80 -4.12
CA LEU A 8 -21.92 40.35 -3.51
C LEU A 8 -20.63 40.37 -4.38
N PRO A 9 -19.43 40.45 -3.76
CA PRO A 9 -18.26 39.77 -4.28
C PRO A 9 -18.34 38.27 -3.92
N ALA A 10 -18.36 37.41 -4.93
CA ALA A 10 -18.23 35.97 -4.75
C ALA A 10 -16.79 35.67 -4.27
N LEU A 11 -16.71 35.29 -3.00
CA LEU A 11 -15.52 34.77 -2.34
C LEU A 11 -15.21 33.39 -2.93
N ALA A 12 -14.37 33.33 -3.96
CA ALA A 12 -13.77 32.09 -4.44
C ALA A 12 -12.62 31.72 -3.50
N LEU A 13 -12.96 31.19 -2.32
CA LEU A 13 -12.04 30.35 -1.55
C LEU A 13 -11.81 29.09 -2.40
N LEU A 14 -10.69 29.08 -3.10
CA LEU A 14 -10.06 27.86 -3.57
C LEU A 14 -9.82 27.00 -2.33
N THR A 15 -10.71 26.04 -2.11
CA THR A 15 -10.50 24.92 -1.21
C THR A 15 -9.38 24.07 -1.83
N ALA A 16 -8.14 24.46 -1.57
CA ALA A 16 -7.04 23.51 -1.61
C ALA A 16 -7.26 22.59 -0.41
N SER A 17 -7.79 21.39 -0.68
CA SER A 17 -7.77 20.32 0.30
C SER A 17 -6.32 20.15 0.75
N PRO A 18 -5.99 20.27 2.04
CA PRO A 18 -4.71 19.81 2.51
C PRO A 18 -4.69 18.30 2.24
N SER A 19 -3.79 17.85 1.37
CA SER A 19 -3.29 16.49 1.48
C SER A 19 -2.53 16.48 2.80
N PHE A 20 -3.19 15.98 3.85
CA PHE A 20 -2.50 15.70 5.09
C PHE A 20 -1.67 14.46 4.80
N ALA A 21 -0.37 14.64 4.54
CA ALA A 21 0.56 13.54 4.73
C ALA A 21 0.48 13.15 6.20
N ASP A 22 0.39 11.86 6.50
CA ASP A 22 0.50 11.41 7.89
C ASP A 22 1.87 11.86 8.42
N VAL A 23 1.89 12.48 9.60
CA VAL A 23 3.13 12.94 10.25
C VAL A 23 3.43 11.98 11.40
N VAL A 24 4.60 11.34 11.34
CA VAL A 24 5.15 10.52 12.42
C VAL A 24 6.20 11.32 13.16
N TYR A 25 6.01 11.47 14.47
CA TYR A 25 7.03 12.06 15.33
C TYR A 25 7.95 10.95 15.82
N ILE A 26 9.25 11.15 15.67
CA ILE A 26 10.26 10.26 16.24
C ILE A 26 10.16 10.37 17.76
N GLY A 27 9.53 9.35 18.35
CA GLY A 27 9.14 9.36 19.76
C GLY A 27 8.38 8.11 20.21
N GLY A 28 8.23 7.10 19.34
CA GLY A 28 7.59 5.83 19.68
C GLY A 28 6.07 5.87 19.70
N VAL A 29 5.44 6.79 18.97
CA VAL A 29 3.98 6.75 18.75
C VAL A 29 3.70 5.83 17.57
N LYS A 30 2.73 4.93 17.74
CA LYS A 30 2.23 4.06 16.68
C LYS A 30 1.21 4.83 15.84
N HIS A 31 1.42 4.86 14.53
CA HIS A 31 0.55 5.51 13.56
C HIS A 31 -0.19 4.46 12.75
N ILE A 32 -1.49 4.68 12.55
CA ILE A 32 -2.34 3.87 11.68
C ILE A 32 -2.55 4.70 10.42
N VAL A 33 -2.13 4.17 9.27
CA VAL A 33 -2.22 4.85 7.99
C VAL A 33 -3.53 4.48 7.34
N THR A 34 -4.40 5.46 7.16
CA THR A 34 -5.71 5.27 6.50
C THR A 34 -5.79 5.91 5.11
N ASP A 35 -4.88 6.84 4.81
CA ASP A 35 -4.83 7.57 3.55
C ASP A 35 -3.56 7.22 2.77
N TYR A 36 -3.74 6.82 1.51
CA TYR A 36 -2.64 6.45 0.61
C TYR A 36 -2.43 7.52 -0.46
N SER A 37 -1.18 7.90 -0.70
CA SER A 37 -0.82 8.85 -1.76
C SER A 37 -1.04 8.28 -3.17
N TYR A 38 -0.96 6.94 -3.30
CA TYR A 38 -1.33 6.22 -4.50
C TYR A 38 -2.10 4.94 -4.16
N SER A 39 -3.17 4.69 -4.92
CA SER A 39 -4.03 3.51 -4.76
C SER A 39 -4.55 3.02 -6.12
N SER A 40 -4.37 1.74 -6.39
CA SER A 40 -4.83 1.03 -7.58
C SER A 40 -5.09 -0.43 -7.26
N ASP A 41 -5.77 -1.19 -8.11
CA ASP A 41 -6.13 -2.59 -7.79
C ASP A 41 -4.97 -3.45 -7.29
N THR A 42 -3.72 -3.21 -7.67
CA THR A 42 -2.58 -4.07 -7.26
C THR A 42 -1.51 -3.35 -6.46
N ARG A 43 -1.73 -2.10 -6.05
CA ARG A 43 -0.70 -1.31 -5.36
C ARG A 43 -1.26 -0.23 -4.44
N ARG A 44 -0.61 -0.04 -3.30
CA ARG A 44 -0.82 1.06 -2.36
C ARG A 44 0.52 1.71 -2.04
N THR A 45 0.55 3.03 -1.95
CA THR A 45 1.74 3.77 -1.51
C THR A 45 1.33 4.77 -0.45
N ALA A 46 2.06 4.79 0.66
CA ALA A 46 1.94 5.78 1.72
C ALA A 46 3.22 6.61 1.78
N ASP A 47 3.06 7.92 1.90
CA ASP A 47 4.15 8.87 2.11
C ASP A 47 3.94 9.54 3.46
N ILE A 48 4.87 9.34 4.37
CA ILE A 48 4.75 9.75 5.77
C ILE A 48 5.87 10.73 6.09
N GLU A 49 5.52 11.92 6.54
CA GLU A 49 6.51 12.91 6.97
C GLU A 49 7.08 12.49 8.33
N LEU A 50 8.41 12.47 8.45
CA LEU A 50 9.11 12.16 9.69
C LEU A 50 9.76 13.42 10.25
N VAL A 51 9.39 13.74 11.49
CA VAL A 51 9.92 14.91 12.19
C VAL A 51 10.79 14.45 13.36
N GLY A 52 12.02 14.97 13.39
CA GLY A 52 12.93 14.81 14.52
C GLY A 52 14.17 13.96 14.27
N ASP A 53 14.47 13.57 13.03
CA ASP A 53 15.69 12.80 12.73
C ASP A 53 16.93 13.69 12.90
N ALA A 54 17.58 13.60 14.07
CA ALA A 54 18.81 14.31 14.38
C ALA A 54 20.07 13.58 13.90
N GLY A 55 19.93 12.49 13.15
CA GLY A 55 21.04 11.63 12.69
C GLY A 55 21.48 10.57 13.68
N GLN A 56 20.59 10.19 14.58
CA GLN A 56 20.79 9.08 15.50
C GLN A 56 20.36 7.75 14.86
N GLU A 57 20.49 6.67 15.64
CA GLU A 57 19.96 5.36 15.27
C GLU A 57 18.44 5.34 15.47
N LEU A 58 17.71 5.01 14.41
CA LEU A 58 16.26 4.89 14.39
C LEU A 58 15.87 3.42 14.24
N THR A 59 14.89 2.99 15.02
CA THR A 59 14.18 1.73 14.82
C THR A 59 12.85 1.98 14.13
N PHE A 60 12.59 1.18 13.10
CA PHE A 60 11.37 1.16 12.31
C PHE A 60 10.69 -0.19 12.54
N ASP A 61 9.46 -0.13 13.07
CA ASP A 61 8.56 -1.27 13.19
C ASP A 61 7.32 -0.97 12.33
N ILE A 62 7.26 -1.62 11.18
CA ILE A 62 6.22 -1.42 10.16
C ILE A 62 5.52 -2.75 9.97
N THR A 63 4.20 -2.77 10.16
CA THR A 63 3.36 -3.94 9.93
C THR A 63 2.28 -3.59 8.94
N ALA A 64 2.10 -4.43 7.91
CA ALA A 64 1.01 -4.30 6.96
C ALA A 64 0.24 -5.62 6.87
N ILE A 65 -1.07 -5.57 7.14
CA ILE A 65 -1.99 -6.66 6.87
C ILE A 65 -2.66 -6.36 5.54
N VAL A 66 -2.45 -7.21 4.54
CA VAL A 66 -2.92 -7.01 3.18
C VAL A 66 -3.91 -8.11 2.83
N SER A 67 -5.16 -7.74 2.55
CA SER A 67 -6.17 -8.67 2.08
C SER A 67 -6.64 -8.35 0.66
N GLY A 68 -6.93 -9.40 -0.10
CA GLY A 68 -7.30 -9.25 -1.50
C GLY A 68 -7.60 -10.56 -2.23
N LEU A 69 -7.87 -10.43 -3.52
CA LEU A 69 -8.16 -11.50 -4.45
C LEU A 69 -6.88 -11.90 -5.20
N GLY A 70 -6.46 -13.15 -5.02
CA GLY A 70 -5.43 -13.75 -5.84
C GLY A 70 -5.98 -14.12 -7.23
N ARG A 71 -5.08 -14.48 -8.15
CA ARG A 71 -5.43 -14.85 -9.52
C ARG A 71 -5.21 -16.34 -9.77
N ILE A 72 -6.04 -16.94 -10.60
CA ILE A 72 -5.84 -18.32 -11.07
C ILE A 72 -4.92 -18.31 -12.29
N LYS A 73 -3.94 -19.21 -12.33
CA LYS A 73 -3.11 -19.47 -13.50
C LYS A 73 -3.28 -20.90 -14.00
N PRO A 74 -3.36 -21.10 -15.33
CA PRO A 74 -3.59 -20.05 -16.34
C PRO A 74 -4.98 -19.42 -16.19
N ASP A 75 -5.16 -18.19 -16.68
CA ASP A 75 -6.46 -17.51 -16.63
C ASP A 75 -7.54 -18.39 -17.29
N ILE A 76 -8.66 -18.60 -16.60
CA ILE A 76 -9.79 -19.38 -17.13
C ILE A 76 -10.46 -18.55 -18.23
N ILE A 77 -10.43 -19.06 -19.46
CA ILE A 77 -11.10 -18.44 -20.60
C ILE A 77 -12.49 -19.08 -20.72
N CYS A 78 -13.54 -18.29 -20.51
CA CYS A 78 -14.91 -18.73 -20.71
C CYS A 78 -15.45 -18.18 -22.03
N ASP A 79 -15.89 -19.07 -22.91
CA ASP A 79 -16.58 -18.72 -24.15
C ASP A 79 -18.08 -19.01 -24.03
N TYR A 80 -18.89 -18.11 -24.60
CA TYR A 80 -20.35 -18.21 -24.57
C TYR A 80 -20.86 -18.58 -25.96
N SER A 81 -21.25 -19.84 -26.12
CA SER A 81 -21.75 -20.37 -27.39
C SER A 81 -23.04 -21.14 -27.21
N ALA A 82 -24.02 -20.86 -28.08
CA ALA A 82 -25.30 -21.56 -28.17
C ALA A 82 -26.07 -21.71 -26.83
N GLY A 83 -26.00 -20.72 -25.94
CA GLY A 83 -26.69 -20.75 -24.65
C GLY A 83 -25.99 -21.56 -23.55
N SER A 84 -24.74 -21.98 -23.78
CA SER A 84 -23.89 -22.67 -22.81
C SER A 84 -22.58 -21.92 -22.60
N VAL A 85 -22.10 -21.91 -21.34
CA VAL A 85 -20.76 -21.43 -20.97
C VAL A 85 -19.80 -22.61 -21.04
N ILE A 86 -18.74 -22.49 -21.83
CA ILE A 86 -17.63 -23.45 -21.84
C ILE A 86 -16.39 -22.71 -21.39
N CYS A 87 -15.83 -23.11 -20.24
CA CYS A 87 -14.59 -22.56 -19.71
C CYS A 87 -13.44 -23.54 -19.91
N TYR A 88 -12.28 -23.05 -20.32
CA TYR A 88 -11.07 -23.84 -20.51
C TYR A 88 -9.82 -23.04 -20.08
N THR A 89 -8.79 -23.76 -19.65
CA THR A 89 -7.47 -23.20 -19.34
C THR A 89 -6.59 -23.29 -20.59
N GLY A 90 -5.81 -22.24 -20.86
CA GLY A 90 -5.19 -21.98 -22.16
C GLY A 90 -4.28 -23.07 -22.75
N ASP A 91 -3.54 -23.84 -21.94
CA ASP A 91 -2.64 -24.89 -22.46
C ASP A 91 -2.28 -25.96 -21.39
N ASP A 92 -2.86 -25.93 -20.19
CA ASP A 92 -2.63 -26.94 -19.14
C ASP A 92 -3.92 -27.15 -18.30
N PRO A 93 -4.61 -28.31 -18.40
CA PRO A 93 -5.92 -28.53 -17.80
C PRO A 93 -5.89 -28.86 -16.29
N ASP A 94 -4.73 -29.22 -15.74
CA ASP A 94 -4.63 -29.85 -14.41
C ASP A 94 -3.96 -28.99 -13.33
N ILE A 95 -3.79 -27.69 -13.60
CA ILE A 95 -3.08 -26.78 -12.73
C ILE A 95 -3.98 -25.57 -12.44
N ASN A 96 -4.68 -25.60 -11.31
CA ASN A 96 -5.38 -24.42 -10.77
C ASN A 96 -4.41 -23.69 -9.84
N ASP A 97 -3.41 -23.01 -10.40
CA ASP A 97 -2.44 -22.27 -9.60
C ASP A 97 -3.08 -21.01 -9.08
N PHE A 98 -3.27 -20.92 -7.77
CA PHE A 98 -3.68 -19.69 -7.14
C PHE A 98 -2.44 -18.90 -6.73
N VAL A 99 -2.31 -17.71 -7.31
CA VAL A 99 -1.19 -16.81 -7.06
C VAL A 99 -1.66 -15.66 -6.17
N TYR A 100 -1.04 -15.58 -4.99
CA TYR A 100 -1.18 -14.48 -4.05
C TYR A 100 0.21 -14.13 -3.53
N ASP A 101 0.77 -13.07 -4.08
CA ASP A 101 2.16 -12.68 -3.87
C ASP A 101 2.19 -11.18 -3.61
N VAL A 102 2.54 -10.80 -2.40
CA VAL A 102 2.50 -9.42 -1.92
C VAL A 102 3.87 -9.05 -1.37
N ARG A 103 4.33 -7.85 -1.69
CA ARG A 103 5.58 -7.29 -1.21
C ARG A 103 5.35 -5.91 -0.61
N ILE A 104 5.97 -5.66 0.53
CA ILE A 104 6.12 -4.32 1.12
C ILE A 104 7.58 -3.86 0.97
N THR A 105 7.79 -2.58 0.72
CA THR A 105 9.12 -1.95 0.71
C THR A 105 9.04 -0.61 1.42
N ALA A 106 9.97 -0.35 2.33
CA ALA A 106 10.07 0.90 3.06
C ALA A 106 11.38 1.62 2.72
N THR A 107 11.31 2.91 2.41
CA THR A 107 12.45 3.75 2.01
C THR A 107 12.30 5.14 2.59
N CYS A 108 13.33 5.62 3.28
CA CYS A 108 13.46 7.02 3.65
C CYS A 108 13.95 7.85 2.45
N ILE A 109 13.39 9.03 2.28
CA ILE A 109 13.76 10.02 1.26
C ILE A 109 14.07 11.33 2.00
N ALA A 110 15.26 11.86 1.77
CA ALA A 110 15.67 13.16 2.29
C ALA A 110 15.27 14.30 1.36
N ASP A 111 15.27 15.53 1.86
CA ASP A 111 15.03 16.77 1.09
C ASP A 111 16.00 16.96 -0.09
N ASP A 112 17.23 16.45 0.03
CA ASP A 112 18.23 16.46 -1.04
C ASP A 112 17.98 15.38 -2.13
N GLY A 113 16.93 14.58 -1.96
CA GLY A 113 16.52 13.48 -2.83
C GLY A 113 17.30 12.19 -2.61
N SER A 114 18.24 12.14 -1.66
CA SER A 114 18.92 10.90 -1.29
C SER A 114 17.95 9.90 -0.65
N LYS A 115 18.25 8.61 -0.81
CA LYS A 115 17.38 7.52 -0.37
C LYS A 115 18.12 6.57 0.55
N VAL A 116 17.46 6.15 1.61
CA VAL A 116 17.94 5.11 2.54
C VAL A 116 16.93 3.99 2.55
N ALA A 117 17.35 2.80 2.11
CA ALA A 117 16.49 1.61 2.17
C ALA A 117 16.32 1.18 3.63
N ILE A 118 15.07 1.03 4.06
CA ILE A 118 14.74 0.62 5.44
C ILE A 118 14.49 -0.87 5.47
N GLY A 119 13.71 -1.40 4.54
CA GLY A 119 13.49 -2.83 4.49
C GLY A 119 12.54 -3.26 3.38
N VAL A 120 12.41 -4.57 3.27
CA VAL A 120 11.50 -5.24 2.35
C VAL A 120 11.03 -6.52 3.02
N ASP A 121 9.75 -6.83 2.84
CA ASP A 121 9.20 -8.13 3.19
C ASP A 121 8.26 -8.59 2.08
N ARG A 122 8.09 -9.90 1.95
CA ARG A 122 7.33 -10.51 0.88
C ARG A 122 6.73 -11.83 1.34
N ASP A 123 5.45 -12.00 1.06
CA ASP A 123 4.74 -13.26 1.18
C ASP A 123 4.38 -13.75 -0.21
N ASP A 124 4.74 -15.00 -0.52
CA ASP A 124 4.47 -15.67 -1.78
C ASP A 124 3.79 -17.03 -1.59
N GLU A 125 2.75 -17.08 -0.73
CA GLU A 125 1.85 -18.23 -0.50
C GLU A 125 1.01 -18.65 -1.73
N ASN A 126 1.66 -18.95 -2.83
CA ASN A 126 1.04 -19.50 -4.02
C ASN A 126 0.63 -20.96 -3.77
N LEU A 127 -0.60 -21.31 -4.15
CA LEU A 127 -1.14 -22.65 -4.01
C LEU A 127 -1.21 -23.34 -5.38
N TYR A 128 -0.47 -24.44 -5.52
CA TYR A 128 -0.42 -25.25 -6.73
C TYR A 128 -1.23 -26.53 -6.49
N THR A 129 -2.40 -26.67 -7.11
CA THR A 129 -3.31 -27.79 -6.86
C THR A 129 -4.04 -28.28 -8.11
N SER A 130 -4.31 -29.58 -8.13
CA SER A 130 -5.16 -30.24 -9.13
C SER A 130 -6.65 -30.20 -8.77
N GLN A 131 -7.00 -29.64 -7.61
CA GLN A 131 -8.40 -29.47 -7.18
C GLN A 131 -8.91 -28.07 -7.52
N PRO A 132 -10.20 -27.91 -7.83
CA PRO A 132 -10.80 -26.60 -8.01
C PRO A 132 -10.70 -25.74 -6.74
N ILE A 133 -10.28 -24.50 -6.90
CA ILE A 133 -10.22 -23.51 -5.81
C ILE A 133 -11.53 -22.73 -5.80
N SER A 134 -12.17 -22.63 -4.64
CA SER A 134 -13.44 -21.92 -4.47
C SER A 134 -13.29 -20.57 -3.77
N ASP A 135 -12.20 -20.38 -3.03
CA ASP A 135 -11.89 -19.15 -2.31
C ASP A 135 -10.64 -18.52 -2.90
N PHE A 136 -10.79 -17.32 -3.44
CA PHE A 136 -9.72 -16.54 -4.06
C PHE A 136 -9.24 -15.42 -3.15
N ARG A 137 -9.83 -15.27 -1.96
CA ARG A 137 -9.44 -14.24 -1.02
C ARG A 137 -8.35 -14.77 -0.10
N LYS A 138 -7.35 -13.94 0.13
CA LYS A 138 -6.30 -14.18 1.11
C LYS A 138 -6.02 -12.91 1.90
N GLU A 139 -5.43 -13.12 3.06
CA GLU A 139 -4.90 -12.09 3.93
C GLU A 139 -3.49 -12.54 4.33
N VAL A 140 -2.53 -11.63 4.24
CA VAL A 140 -1.13 -11.86 4.63
C VAL A 140 -0.66 -10.73 5.52
N THR A 141 0.24 -11.04 6.45
CA THR A 141 0.89 -10.05 7.31
C THR A 141 2.34 -9.91 6.88
N LEU A 142 2.74 -8.69 6.54
CA LEU A 142 4.11 -8.33 6.17
C LEU A 142 4.71 -7.43 7.23
N THR A 143 5.96 -7.64 7.58
CA THR A 143 6.62 -6.90 8.67
C THR A 143 8.02 -6.43 8.27
N ILE A 144 8.34 -5.19 8.60
CA ILE A 144 9.70 -4.64 8.54
C ILE A 144 10.06 -4.18 9.95
N ASP A 145 10.94 -4.94 10.60
CA ASP A 145 11.60 -4.57 11.85
C ASP A 145 13.09 -4.34 11.55
N ASN A 146 13.49 -3.07 11.53
CA ASN A 146 14.88 -2.72 11.26
C ASN A 146 15.36 -1.52 12.06
N THR A 147 16.63 -1.55 12.46
CA THR A 147 17.29 -0.48 13.20
C THR A 147 18.52 -0.03 12.43
N LEU A 148 18.61 1.26 12.11
CA LEU A 148 19.71 1.82 11.33
C LEU A 148 19.96 3.31 11.60
N VAL A 149 21.18 3.75 11.32
CA VAL A 149 21.57 5.16 11.35
C VAL A 149 21.23 5.80 9.99
N THR A 150 20.22 6.67 9.97
CA THR A 150 19.81 7.43 8.78
C THR A 150 20.74 8.62 8.51
N GLY A 151 21.37 9.15 9.57
CA GLY A 151 22.28 10.29 9.48
C GLY A 151 21.57 11.63 9.23
N GLY A 152 20.31 11.77 9.65
CA GLY A 152 19.53 13.00 9.48
C GLY A 152 18.97 13.10 8.08
N LYS A 153 18.65 11.96 7.47
CA LYS A 153 18.28 11.84 6.05
C LYS A 153 16.97 11.08 5.86
N CYS A 154 16.13 11.09 6.88
CA CYS A 154 14.80 10.52 6.80
C CYS A 154 13.76 11.60 7.10
N ASP A 155 13.50 12.43 6.09
CA ASP A 155 12.47 13.48 6.14
C ASP A 155 11.10 12.92 5.75
N ASN A 156 11.07 11.96 4.81
CA ASN A 156 9.86 11.27 4.38
C ASN A 156 10.08 9.76 4.30
N LEU A 157 9.21 8.99 4.97
CA LEU A 157 9.13 7.54 4.86
C LEU A 157 8.10 7.16 3.79
N ASN A 158 8.59 6.63 2.68
CA ASN A 158 7.79 6.03 1.64
C ASN A 158 7.61 4.53 1.91
N ILE A 159 6.36 4.08 1.97
CA ILE A 159 5.99 2.67 2.10
C ILE A 159 5.21 2.27 0.86
N ASP A 160 5.72 1.27 0.14
CA ASP A 160 5.15 0.79 -1.11
C ASP A 160 4.75 -0.67 -1.00
N ILE A 161 3.46 -0.93 -1.12
CA ILE A 161 2.85 -2.26 -1.05
C ILE A 161 2.37 -2.64 -2.45
N GLN A 162 2.94 -3.71 -3.00
CA GLN A 162 2.67 -4.19 -4.35
C GLN A 162 2.20 -5.64 -4.32
N GLY A 163 1.14 -5.94 -5.06
CA GLY A 163 0.60 -7.27 -5.24
C GLY A 163 0.78 -7.78 -6.66
N ASN A 164 1.10 -9.07 -6.79
CA ASN A 164 1.09 -9.84 -8.02
C ASN A 164 -0.16 -10.75 -8.04
N LEU A 165 -1.30 -10.11 -7.89
CA LEU A 165 -2.64 -10.65 -7.63
C LEU A 165 -3.68 -9.87 -8.45
N ASP A 166 -4.96 -10.22 -8.35
CA ASP A 166 -6.03 -9.56 -9.14
C ASP A 166 -6.41 -8.21 -8.53
N VAL A 167 -6.79 -8.21 -7.24
CA VAL A 167 -7.18 -7.00 -6.50
C VAL A 167 -6.71 -7.03 -5.04
N ILE A 168 -6.06 -5.96 -4.57
CA ILE A 168 -5.87 -5.62 -3.15
C ILE A 168 -7.15 -4.93 -2.70
N GLU A 169 -7.91 -5.60 -1.85
CA GLU A 169 -9.18 -5.10 -1.33
C GLU A 169 -8.94 -4.13 -0.17
N ASP A 170 -8.08 -4.52 0.78
CA ASP A 170 -7.85 -3.77 2.01
C ASP A 170 -6.38 -3.85 2.47
N VAL A 171 -5.92 -2.79 3.13
CA VAL A 171 -4.60 -2.73 3.76
C VAL A 171 -4.75 -2.05 5.11
N ASP A 172 -4.38 -2.75 6.18
CA ASP A 172 -4.19 -2.18 7.52
C ASP A 172 -2.69 -1.98 7.73
N LEU A 173 -2.25 -0.71 7.69
CA LEU A 173 -0.84 -0.33 7.78
C LEU A 173 -0.57 0.39 9.09
N GLU A 174 0.34 -0.18 9.87
CA GLU A 174 0.80 0.35 11.15
C GLU A 174 2.29 0.68 11.08
N VAL A 175 2.66 1.86 11.56
CA VAL A 175 4.03 2.36 11.51
C VAL A 175 4.42 2.92 12.87
N LEU A 176 5.54 2.44 13.40
CA LEU A 176 6.15 2.91 14.63
C LEU A 176 7.61 3.24 14.36
N VAL A 177 8.01 4.47 14.66
CA VAL A 177 9.41 4.94 14.51
C VAL A 177 9.87 5.55 15.83
N TYR A 178 11.04 5.13 16.29
CA TYR A 178 11.62 5.62 17.55
C TYR A 178 13.15 5.60 17.55
N GLU A 179 13.74 6.44 18.39
CA GLU A 179 15.16 6.42 18.72
C GLU A 179 15.43 5.46 19.89
N GLN A 180 16.52 4.69 19.82
CA GLN A 180 17.08 4.04 21.01
C GLN A 180 18.07 5.00 21.71
N PHE A 181 17.85 5.25 23.00
CA PHE A 181 18.70 6.08 23.86
C PHE A 181 19.56 5.25 24.82
#